data_AF-A0A8H7NUM2-F1
#
_entry.id   AF-A0A8H7NUM2-F1
#
_cell.length_a   1.000
_cell.length_b   1.000
_cell.length_c   1.000
_cell.angle_alpha   90.00
_cell.angle_beta   90.00
_cell.angle_gamma   90.00
#
_symmetry.space_group_name_H-M   'P 1'
#
loop_
_entity.id
_entity.type
_entity.pdbx_description
1 polymer ?
#
loop_
_entity_poly.entity_id
_entity_poly.type
_entity_poly.pdbx_seq_one_letter_code
_entity_poly.pdbx_strand_id
1 'polypeptide(L)'
;MSTTIAQPLSPQRLYEVLIGEVLSTSLSTLAITLFISQSTWGVIDWRPILILFTADYIGFGFDHYLDNRPILLRARAAGEADIVTVFWCARFALTSAAILLAVALILIPLSTWLITATLLVPALLWDTPLFYWRQPAVQLSEKAKGETEEPQSGFAIKRIPGMKPVIVGLICGCGYYAVIRSVVAALYPNGPVMRSWDPIQLVIWSTINWTCISTLADVRDFADDRVSGVPMIPVLLESVYKTRVLLTIVHVLMMLAFFNNPYIVLNTLYTIGLVWIMDDKSPRFIYRLNTHSQTPVAATYGLVHAYRWLNSSNTI
;
A
#
# COMPACT_ATOMS: atom_id res chain seq x y z
N MET A 1 -10.79 -34.14 14.17
CA MET A 1 -12.00 -33.52 13.60
C MET A 1 -12.36 -32.27 14.39
N SER A 2 -11.96 -31.12 13.85
CA SER A 2 -12.59 -29.81 14.00
C SER A 2 -11.88 -28.95 12.96
N THR A 3 -12.33 -29.05 11.71
CA THR A 3 -11.98 -28.08 10.67
C THR A 3 -12.49 -26.75 11.19
N THR A 4 -11.59 -25.86 11.58
CA THR A 4 -11.93 -24.46 11.79
C THR A 4 -12.28 -23.91 10.41
N ILE A 5 -13.52 -24.15 9.98
CA ILE A 5 -14.11 -23.48 8.83
C ILE A 5 -14.10 -22.01 9.26
N ALA A 6 -13.13 -21.25 8.75
CA ALA A 6 -13.18 -19.81 8.79
C ALA A 6 -14.60 -19.43 8.40
N GLN A 7 -15.32 -18.76 9.31
CA GLN A 7 -16.74 -18.47 9.10
C GLN A 7 -16.92 -17.90 7.68
N PRO A 8 -17.89 -18.39 6.90
CA PRO A 8 -18.06 -17.95 5.53
C PRO A 8 -18.28 -16.44 5.53
N LEU A 9 -17.35 -15.71 4.91
CA LEU A 9 -17.45 -14.26 4.75
C LEU A 9 -18.75 -13.96 4.00
N SER A 10 -19.56 -13.05 4.55
CA SER A 10 -20.79 -12.61 3.87
C SER A 10 -20.44 -11.96 2.52
N PRO A 11 -21.35 -11.99 1.53
CA PRO A 11 -21.12 -11.33 0.23
C PRO A 11 -20.74 -9.85 0.39
N GLN A 12 -21.39 -9.15 1.32
CA GLN A 12 -21.08 -7.76 1.63
C GLN A 12 -19.63 -7.61 2.15
N ARG A 13 -19.21 -8.49 3.07
CA ARG A 13 -17.86 -8.43 3.60
C ARG A 13 -16.81 -8.73 2.53
N LEU A 14 -17.11 -9.67 1.64
CA LEU A 14 -16.24 -9.99 0.52
C LEU A 14 -16.13 -8.82 -0.48
N TYR A 15 -17.24 -8.12 -0.74
CA TYR A 15 -17.23 -6.90 -1.56
C TYR A 15 -16.35 -5.81 -0.93
N GLU A 16 -16.49 -5.61 0.38
CA GLU A 16 -15.64 -4.66 1.11
C GLU A 16 -14.15 -5.01 0.99
N VAL A 17 -13.78 -6.28 1.10
CA VAL A 17 -12.37 -6.73 1.03
C VAL A 17 -11.81 -6.68 -0.40
N LEU A 18 -12.56 -7.14 -1.39
CA LEU A 18 -12.09 -7.26 -2.78
C LEU A 18 -12.17 -5.95 -3.57
N ILE A 19 -13.07 -5.05 -3.20
CA ILE A 19 -13.32 -3.81 -3.95
C ILE A 19 -13.14 -2.59 -3.04
N GLY A 20 -13.79 -2.57 -1.88
CA GLY A 20 -13.81 -1.38 -1.01
C GLY A 20 -12.44 -1.01 -0.44
N GLU A 21 -11.73 -1.98 0.15
CA GLU A 21 -10.39 -1.79 0.73
C GLU A 21 -9.34 -1.48 -0.35
N VAL A 22 -9.42 -2.16 -1.49
CA VAL A 22 -8.55 -1.92 -2.65
C VAL A 22 -8.75 -0.50 -3.16
N LEU A 23 -10.01 -0.08 -3.39
CA LEU A 23 -10.33 1.27 -3.84
C LEU A 23 -9.89 2.34 -2.85
N SER A 24 -10.14 2.13 -1.55
CA SER A 24 -9.71 3.07 -0.50
C SER A 24 -8.19 3.24 -0.49
N THR A 25 -7.45 2.14 -0.65
CA THR A 25 -5.99 2.18 -0.72
C THR A 25 -5.52 2.93 -1.97
N SER A 26 -6.08 2.64 -3.15
CA SER A 26 -5.74 3.38 -4.39
C SER A 26 -6.13 4.86 -4.33
N LEU A 27 -7.19 5.23 -3.60
CA LEU A 27 -7.54 6.64 -3.39
C LEU A 27 -6.52 7.38 -2.51
N SER A 28 -5.82 6.71 -1.61
CA SER A 28 -4.71 7.33 -0.88
C SER A 28 -3.55 7.70 -1.82
N THR A 29 -3.30 6.87 -2.83
CA THR A 29 -2.31 7.11 -3.90
C THR A 29 -2.63 8.36 -4.71
N LEU A 30 -3.91 8.61 -4.99
CA LEU A 30 -4.35 9.84 -5.65
C LEU A 30 -3.93 11.08 -4.84
N ALA A 31 -4.18 11.08 -3.53
CA ALA A 31 -3.87 12.22 -2.66
C ALA A 31 -2.36 12.53 -2.64
N ILE A 32 -1.52 11.50 -2.49
CA ILE A 32 -0.06 11.69 -2.47
C ILE A 32 0.48 12.06 -3.84
N THR A 33 -0.06 11.52 -4.93
CA THR A 33 0.38 11.87 -6.29
C THR A 33 0.08 13.33 -6.61
N LEU A 34 -1.13 13.80 -6.27
CA LEU A 34 -1.51 15.21 -6.38
C LEU A 34 -0.56 16.09 -5.56
N PHE A 35 -0.30 15.70 -4.32
CA PHE A 35 0.58 16.42 -3.43
C PHE A 35 2.01 16.51 -3.98
N ILE A 36 2.64 15.40 -4.39
CA ILE A 36 4.00 15.37 -4.93
C ILE A 36 4.08 16.22 -6.21
N SER A 37 3.12 16.04 -7.12
CA SER A 37 3.09 16.75 -8.40
C SER A 37 2.99 18.27 -8.19
N GLN A 38 2.08 18.72 -7.33
CA GLN A 38 1.92 20.14 -7.04
C GLN A 38 3.07 20.72 -6.21
N SER A 39 3.55 20.01 -5.19
CA SER A 39 4.60 20.50 -4.26
C SER A 39 5.98 20.57 -4.87
N THR A 40 6.25 19.82 -5.95
CA THR A 40 7.57 19.76 -6.59
C THR A 40 7.59 20.43 -7.97
N TRP A 41 6.50 20.32 -8.73
CA TRP A 41 6.42 20.83 -10.11
C TRP A 41 5.29 21.83 -10.34
N GLY A 42 4.47 22.16 -9.33
CA GLY A 42 3.38 23.13 -9.47
C GLY A 42 2.35 22.78 -10.56
N VAL A 43 2.35 21.53 -11.03
CA VAL A 43 1.53 21.03 -12.13
C VAL A 43 0.78 19.81 -11.63
N ILE A 44 -0.50 19.74 -11.95
CA ILE A 44 -1.32 18.54 -11.76
C ILE A 44 -1.58 17.93 -13.13
N ASP A 45 -1.05 16.74 -13.35
CA ASP A 45 -1.26 15.97 -14.57
C ASP A 45 -2.02 14.68 -14.25
N TRP A 46 -3.02 14.33 -15.05
CA TRP A 46 -3.86 13.16 -14.83
C TRP A 46 -3.15 11.84 -15.15
N ARG A 47 -2.10 11.85 -15.97
CA ARG A 47 -1.40 10.65 -16.45
C ARG A 47 -0.58 9.94 -15.36
N PRO A 48 0.29 10.61 -14.59
CA PRO A 48 0.98 9.92 -13.47
C PRO A 48 -0.01 9.50 -12.39
N ILE A 49 -1.10 10.26 -12.19
CA ILE A 49 -2.21 9.89 -11.30
C ILE A 49 -2.85 8.58 -11.75
N LEU A 50 -3.25 8.48 -13.02
CA LEU A 50 -3.90 7.28 -13.54
C LEU A 50 -2.96 6.07 -13.50
N ILE A 51 -1.68 6.25 -13.84
CA ILE A 51 -0.66 5.19 -13.77
C ILE A 51 -0.56 4.64 -12.35
N LEU A 52 -0.34 5.51 -11.36
CA LEU A 52 -0.12 5.08 -9.98
C LEU A 52 -1.39 4.51 -9.35
N PHE A 53 -2.54 5.16 -9.56
CA PHE A 53 -3.82 4.67 -9.08
C PHE A 53 -4.14 3.27 -9.62
N THR A 54 -3.99 3.05 -10.93
CA THR A 54 -4.29 1.76 -11.55
C THR A 54 -3.24 0.71 -11.21
N ALA A 55 -1.96 1.06 -11.12
CA ALA A 55 -0.91 0.14 -10.69
C ALA A 55 -1.16 -0.37 -9.27
N ASP A 56 -1.52 0.49 -8.32
CA ASP A 56 -1.86 0.06 -6.97
C ASP A 56 -3.15 -0.76 -6.93
N TYR A 57 -4.18 -0.32 -7.66
CA TYR A 57 -5.44 -1.07 -7.74
C TYR A 57 -5.20 -2.49 -8.24
N ILE A 58 -4.34 -2.65 -9.25
CA ILE A 58 -3.95 -3.95 -9.79
C ILE A 58 -3.11 -4.72 -8.75
N GLY A 59 -2.08 -4.11 -8.17
CA GLY A 59 -1.20 -4.77 -7.20
C GLY A 59 -1.97 -5.31 -5.99
N PHE A 60 -2.66 -4.43 -5.27
CA PHE A 60 -3.45 -4.82 -4.09
C PHE A 60 -4.68 -5.66 -4.46
N GLY A 61 -5.38 -5.30 -5.54
CA GLY A 61 -6.60 -6.00 -5.93
C GLY A 61 -6.33 -7.42 -6.43
N PHE A 62 -5.21 -7.65 -7.12
CA PHE A 62 -4.82 -8.99 -7.56
C PHE A 62 -4.39 -9.87 -6.40
N ASP A 63 -3.62 -9.33 -5.44
CA ASP A 63 -3.24 -10.02 -4.20
C ASP A 63 -4.48 -10.46 -3.40
N HIS A 64 -5.39 -9.52 -3.12
CA HIS A 64 -6.66 -9.80 -2.43
C HIS A 64 -7.53 -10.82 -3.20
N TYR A 65 -7.56 -10.73 -4.55
CA TYR A 65 -8.31 -11.67 -5.38
C TYR A 65 -7.76 -13.10 -5.26
N LEU A 66 -6.43 -13.25 -5.28
CA LEU A 66 -5.75 -14.54 -5.18
C LEU A 66 -5.89 -15.16 -3.79
N ASP A 67 -5.71 -14.37 -2.73
CA ASP A 67 -5.85 -14.83 -1.34
C ASP A 67 -7.26 -15.39 -1.06
N ASN A 68 -8.28 -14.80 -1.69
CA ASN A 68 -9.67 -15.22 -1.52
C ASN A 68 -10.13 -16.25 -2.57
N ARG A 69 -9.27 -16.66 -3.51
CA ARG A 69 -9.62 -17.64 -4.57
C ARG A 69 -10.21 -18.96 -4.05
N PRO A 70 -9.79 -19.54 -2.91
CA PRO A 70 -10.43 -20.74 -2.36
C PRO A 70 -11.93 -20.55 -2.08
N ILE A 71 -12.34 -19.34 -1.65
CA ILE A 71 -13.75 -19.00 -1.40
C ILE A 71 -14.54 -19.02 -2.71
N LEU A 72 -13.97 -18.51 -3.81
CA LEU A 72 -14.59 -18.57 -5.13
C LEU A 72 -14.82 -20.01 -5.60
N LEU A 73 -13.83 -20.89 -5.41
CA LEU A 73 -13.94 -22.30 -5.81
C LEU A 73 -15.06 -23.01 -5.03
N ARG A 74 -15.12 -22.78 -3.71
CA ARG A 74 -16.19 -23.29 -2.86
C ARG A 74 -17.56 -22.74 -3.28
N ALA A 75 -17.68 -21.43 -3.48
CA ALA A 75 -18.93 -20.78 -3.84
C ALA A 75 -19.49 -21.29 -5.19
N ARG A 76 -18.61 -21.56 -6.17
CA ARG A 76 -19.01 -22.18 -7.44
C ARG A 76 -19.54 -23.60 -7.25
N ALA A 77 -18.86 -24.41 -6.42
CA ALA A 77 -19.29 -25.77 -6.13
C ALA A 77 -20.62 -25.81 -5.35
N ALA A 78 -20.85 -24.82 -4.48
CA ALA A 78 -22.06 -24.69 -3.67
C ALA A 78 -23.21 -23.94 -4.36
N GLY A 79 -23.01 -23.37 -5.55
CA GLY A 79 -24.04 -22.59 -6.25
C GLY A 79 -24.35 -21.22 -5.64
N GLU A 80 -23.41 -20.63 -4.88
CA GLU A 80 -23.59 -19.34 -4.20
C GLU A 80 -23.39 -18.17 -5.18
N ALA A 81 -24.45 -17.84 -5.93
CA ALA A 81 -24.42 -16.84 -7.00
C ALA A 81 -23.95 -15.43 -6.56
N ASP A 82 -24.32 -15.00 -5.35
CA ASP A 82 -23.96 -13.67 -4.84
C ASP A 82 -22.45 -13.53 -4.66
N ILE A 83 -21.80 -14.54 -4.07
CA ILE A 83 -20.34 -14.55 -3.89
C ILE A 83 -19.64 -14.55 -5.25
N VAL A 84 -20.10 -15.39 -6.18
CA VAL A 84 -19.54 -15.46 -7.54
C VAL A 84 -19.66 -14.11 -8.25
N THR A 85 -20.77 -13.40 -8.06
CA THR A 85 -21.00 -12.07 -8.63
C THR A 85 -19.98 -11.05 -8.09
N VAL A 86 -19.69 -11.06 -6.78
CA VAL A 86 -18.67 -10.19 -6.19
C VAL A 86 -17.29 -10.43 -6.83
N PHE A 87 -16.88 -11.69 -7.01
CA PHE A 87 -15.62 -12.01 -7.70
C PHE A 87 -15.64 -11.59 -9.17
N TRP A 88 -16.79 -11.65 -9.84
CA TRP A 88 -16.92 -11.16 -11.21
C TRP A 88 -16.73 -9.63 -11.27
N CYS A 89 -17.35 -8.88 -10.36
CA CYS A 89 -17.14 -7.44 -10.23
C CYS A 89 -15.67 -7.09 -9.96
N ALA A 90 -15.03 -7.80 -9.04
CA ALA A 90 -13.61 -7.58 -8.73
C ALA A 90 -12.71 -7.84 -9.96
N ARG A 91 -12.97 -8.92 -10.71
CA ARG A 91 -12.25 -9.21 -11.96
C ARG A 91 -12.49 -8.15 -13.03
N PHE A 92 -13.73 -7.67 -13.17
CA PHE A 92 -14.07 -6.61 -14.11
C PHE A 92 -13.34 -5.31 -13.77
N ALA A 93 -13.30 -4.94 -12.48
CA ALA A 93 -12.57 -3.76 -12.01
C ALA A 93 -11.06 -3.87 -12.27
N LEU A 94 -10.44 -5.03 -11.96
CA LEU A 94 -9.04 -5.30 -12.26
C LEU A 94 -8.73 -5.20 -13.76
N THR A 95 -9.59 -5.78 -14.61
CA THR A 95 -9.44 -5.71 -16.07
C THR A 95 -9.54 -4.27 -16.56
N SER A 96 -10.50 -3.50 -16.02
CA SER A 96 -10.68 -2.09 -16.36
C SER A 96 -9.46 -1.26 -15.94
N ALA A 97 -8.92 -1.50 -14.74
CA ALA A 97 -7.71 -0.85 -14.26
C ALA A 97 -6.49 -1.17 -15.16
N ALA A 98 -6.34 -2.42 -15.61
CA ALA A 98 -5.28 -2.81 -16.53
C ALA A 98 -5.39 -2.11 -17.91
N ILE A 99 -6.60 -1.99 -18.44
CA ILE A 99 -6.85 -1.26 -19.69
C ILE A 99 -6.50 0.23 -19.51
N LEU A 100 -6.95 0.85 -18.42
CA LEU A 100 -6.66 2.26 -18.13
C LEU A 100 -5.15 2.49 -17.92
N LEU A 101 -4.45 1.57 -17.27
CA LEU A 101 -3.00 1.62 -17.12
C LEU A 101 -2.31 1.58 -18.49
N ALA A 102 -2.71 0.64 -19.36
CA ALA A 102 -2.16 0.52 -20.70
C ALA A 102 -2.38 1.79 -21.53
N VAL A 103 -3.59 2.36 -21.49
CA VAL A 103 -3.91 3.64 -22.15
C VAL A 103 -3.02 4.77 -21.62
N ALA A 104 -2.86 4.88 -20.29
CA ALA A 104 -2.02 5.90 -19.69
C ALA A 104 -0.55 5.76 -20.13
N LEU A 105 -0.02 4.53 -20.14
CA LEU A 105 1.35 4.25 -20.52
C LEU A 105 1.61 4.56 -22.01
N ILE A 106 0.69 4.26 -22.92
CA ILE A 106 0.83 4.57 -24.36
C ILE A 106 1.01 6.08 -24.62
N LEU A 107 0.49 6.94 -23.74
CA LEU A 107 0.57 8.39 -23.88
C LEU A 107 1.83 9.02 -23.24
N ILE A 108 2.78 8.20 -22.82
CA ILE A 108 3.89 8.58 -21.93
C ILE A 108 5.21 7.93 -22.41
N PRO A 109 6.37 8.55 -22.16
CA PRO A 109 7.68 7.96 -22.48
C PRO A 109 7.86 6.51 -22.00
N LEU A 110 8.58 5.71 -22.81
CA LEU A 110 8.91 4.32 -22.53
C LEU A 110 9.69 4.14 -21.21
N SER A 111 10.47 5.14 -20.78
CA SER A 111 11.13 5.12 -19.46
C SER A 111 10.14 4.97 -18.31
N THR A 112 8.97 5.59 -18.40
CA THR A 112 7.92 5.46 -17.39
C THR A 112 7.33 4.05 -17.37
N TRP A 113 7.31 3.35 -18.50
CA TRP A 113 6.86 1.95 -18.55
C TRP A 113 7.79 1.07 -17.73
N LEU A 114 9.10 1.22 -17.94
CA LEU A 114 10.12 0.46 -17.21
C LEU A 114 10.03 0.74 -15.71
N ILE A 115 9.92 2.02 -15.33
CA ILE A 115 9.73 2.41 -13.92
C ILE A 115 8.46 1.75 -13.36
N THR A 116 7.32 1.89 -14.03
CA THR A 116 6.05 1.30 -13.57
C THR A 116 6.15 -0.22 -13.45
N ALA A 117 6.80 -0.90 -14.40
CA ALA A 117 7.01 -2.33 -14.36
C ALA A 117 7.88 -2.75 -13.16
N THR A 118 8.95 -2.01 -12.84
CA THR A 118 9.79 -2.31 -11.66
C THR A 118 9.03 -2.18 -10.33
N LEU A 119 7.92 -1.44 -10.31
CA LEU A 119 7.06 -1.26 -9.15
C LEU A 119 5.94 -2.31 -9.09
N LEU A 120 5.29 -2.57 -10.23
CA LEU A 120 4.12 -3.44 -10.32
C LEU A 120 4.49 -4.92 -10.31
N VAL A 121 5.58 -5.32 -10.98
CA VAL A 121 5.97 -6.73 -11.09
C VAL A 121 6.24 -7.37 -9.72
N PRO A 122 7.00 -6.75 -8.80
CA PRO A 122 7.15 -7.29 -7.45
C PRO A 122 5.80 -7.49 -6.74
N ALA A 123 4.89 -6.54 -6.84
CA ALA A 123 3.55 -6.63 -6.25
C ALA A 123 2.69 -7.75 -6.87
N LEU A 124 2.84 -8.04 -8.16
CA LEU A 124 2.16 -9.17 -8.81
C LEU A 124 2.76 -10.53 -8.44
N LEU A 125 4.05 -10.57 -8.10
CA LEU A 125 4.77 -11.79 -7.75
C LEU A 125 4.86 -11.99 -6.23
N TRP A 126 4.07 -11.25 -5.46
CA TRP A 126 4.19 -11.12 -4.00
C TRP A 126 4.16 -12.45 -3.25
N ASP A 127 3.23 -13.34 -3.62
CA ASP A 127 3.12 -14.71 -3.10
C ASP A 127 3.56 -15.80 -4.09
N THR A 128 4.11 -15.41 -5.24
CA THR A 128 4.56 -16.40 -6.22
C THR A 128 5.89 -16.98 -5.77
N PRO A 129 6.03 -18.31 -5.60
CA PRO A 129 7.32 -18.92 -5.30
C PRO A 129 8.26 -18.73 -6.49
N LEU A 130 9.24 -17.83 -6.35
CA LEU A 130 10.21 -17.49 -7.40
C LEU A 130 11.27 -18.57 -7.55
N PHE A 131 11.64 -19.23 -6.44
CA PHE A 131 12.61 -20.31 -6.41
C PHE A 131 12.12 -21.41 -5.46
N TYR A 132 12.12 -22.65 -5.92
CA TYR A 132 11.85 -23.81 -5.07
C TYR A 132 13.16 -24.29 -4.47
N TRP A 133 13.27 -24.28 -3.15
CA TRP A 133 14.38 -24.91 -2.44
C TRP A 133 13.80 -25.96 -1.49
N ARG A 134 14.34 -27.18 -1.51
CA ARG A 134 14.18 -28.13 -0.40
C ARG A 134 14.87 -27.55 0.83
N GLN A 135 14.12 -26.91 1.72
CA GLN A 135 14.64 -26.62 3.05
C GLN A 135 14.70 -27.91 3.87
N PRO A 136 15.80 -28.15 4.62
CA PRO A 136 15.71 -29.07 5.74
C PRO A 136 14.74 -28.45 6.75
N ALA A 137 13.76 -29.24 7.20
CA ALA A 137 12.66 -28.79 8.06
C ALA A 137 13.19 -27.99 9.27
N VAL A 138 13.15 -26.66 9.19
CA VAL A 138 13.34 -25.82 10.37
C VAL A 138 12.05 -25.95 11.18
N GLN A 139 12.14 -26.74 12.24
CA GLN A 139 11.08 -26.97 13.22
C GLN A 139 10.74 -25.66 13.94
N LEU A 140 9.87 -24.85 13.34
CA LEU A 140 9.12 -23.84 14.06
C LEU A 140 7.69 -24.37 14.18
N SER A 141 7.38 -24.88 15.38
CA SER A 141 6.09 -25.41 15.85
C SER A 141 5.94 -26.95 15.83
N GLU A 142 6.03 -27.57 17.01
CA GLU A 142 5.68 -28.97 17.30
C GLU A 142 4.18 -29.31 17.10
N LYS A 143 3.35 -28.40 16.58
CA LYS A 143 1.90 -28.63 16.40
C LYS A 143 1.44 -29.04 14.99
N ALA A 144 2.33 -29.13 14.01
CA ALA A 144 1.98 -29.53 12.63
C ALA A 144 2.19 -31.04 12.36
N LYS A 145 1.90 -31.92 13.33
CA LYS A 145 1.88 -33.37 13.10
C LYS A 145 0.49 -33.79 12.61
N GLY A 146 0.28 -33.69 11.30
CA GLY A 146 -0.87 -34.29 10.66
C GLY A 146 -1.22 -33.69 9.31
N GLU A 147 -0.33 -33.86 8.32
CA GLU A 147 -0.69 -34.08 6.91
C GLU A 147 0.60 -34.30 6.10
N THR A 148 0.62 -35.40 5.34
CA THR A 148 1.73 -35.94 4.55
C THR A 148 1.88 -35.21 3.22
N GLU A 149 2.25 -33.93 3.25
CA GLU A 149 2.89 -33.28 2.11
C GLU A 149 4.12 -32.52 2.63
N GLU A 150 5.32 -32.83 2.10
CA GLU A 150 6.52 -32.01 2.37
C GLU A 150 6.18 -30.56 2.00
N PRO A 151 6.24 -29.59 2.92
CA PRO A 151 5.99 -28.20 2.56
C PRO A 151 7.11 -27.77 1.62
N GLN A 152 6.82 -27.69 0.32
CA GLN A 152 7.71 -27.03 -0.62
C GLN A 152 7.75 -25.54 -0.25
N SER A 153 8.74 -25.15 0.56
CA SER A 153 8.98 -23.77 0.92
C SER A 153 9.60 -23.05 -0.29
N GLY A 154 8.74 -22.52 -1.16
CA GLY A 154 9.18 -21.62 -2.22
C GLY A 154 9.58 -20.25 -1.65
N PHE A 155 10.63 -19.65 -2.20
CA PHE A 155 10.98 -18.26 -1.91
C PHE A 155 9.90 -17.35 -2.50
N ALA A 156 9.07 -16.75 -1.64
CA ALA A 156 8.10 -15.72 -1.99
C ALA A 156 8.52 -14.39 -1.37
N ILE A 157 8.31 -13.27 -2.07
CA ILE A 157 8.70 -11.92 -1.60
C ILE A 157 8.07 -11.63 -0.23
N LYS A 158 6.79 -12.02 -0.06
CA LYS A 158 6.06 -11.84 1.20
C LYS A 158 6.61 -12.64 2.39
N ARG A 159 7.48 -13.63 2.15
CA ARG A 159 8.08 -14.50 3.17
C ARG A 159 9.49 -14.08 3.57
N ILE A 160 10.04 -13.01 3.00
CA ILE A 160 11.31 -12.45 3.45
C ILE A 160 11.07 -11.75 4.81
N PRO A 161 11.76 -12.16 5.90
CA PRO A 161 11.48 -11.66 7.24
C PRO A 161 11.51 -10.13 7.34
N GLY A 162 10.37 -9.53 7.69
CA GLY A 162 10.22 -8.10 7.94
C GLY A 162 10.33 -7.20 6.71
N MET A 163 10.59 -7.75 5.51
CA MET A 163 10.89 -6.95 4.33
C MET A 163 9.65 -6.52 3.55
N LYS A 164 8.50 -7.20 3.73
CA LYS A 164 7.22 -6.82 3.11
C LYS A 164 6.92 -5.31 3.26
N PRO A 165 6.84 -4.73 4.48
CA PRO A 165 6.54 -3.30 4.63
C PRO A 165 7.66 -2.39 4.09
N VAL A 166 8.92 -2.83 4.09
CA VAL A 166 10.03 -2.06 3.54
C VAL A 166 9.92 -1.96 2.02
N ILE A 167 9.61 -3.07 1.35
CA ILE A 167 9.43 -3.12 -0.11
C ILE A 167 8.21 -2.28 -0.51
N VAL A 168 7.10 -2.38 0.21
CA VAL A 168 5.93 -1.50 0.00
C VAL A 168 6.34 -0.04 0.13
N GLY A 169 7.10 0.33 1.17
CA GLY A 169 7.58 1.70 1.34
C GLY A 169 8.50 2.18 0.21
N LEU A 170 9.36 1.32 -0.33
CA LEU A 170 10.19 1.67 -1.49
C LEU A 170 9.35 1.86 -2.75
N ILE A 171 8.38 0.97 -2.99
CA ILE A 171 7.47 1.05 -4.14
C ILE A 171 6.63 2.33 -4.07
N CYS A 172 5.97 2.59 -2.94
CA CYS A 172 5.07 3.72 -2.78
C CYS A 172 5.81 5.04 -2.58
N GLY A 173 6.96 5.05 -1.89
CA GLY A 173 7.74 6.27 -1.67
C GLY A 173 8.56 6.68 -2.88
N CYS A 174 9.57 5.89 -3.21
CA CYS A 174 10.49 6.17 -4.31
C CYS A 174 9.80 6.00 -5.67
N GLY A 175 8.99 4.96 -5.82
CA GLY A 175 8.35 4.63 -7.09
C GLY A 175 7.35 5.69 -7.55
N TYR A 176 6.49 6.18 -6.66
CA TYR A 176 5.54 7.24 -7.01
C TYR A 176 6.28 8.50 -7.48
N TYR A 177 7.29 8.92 -6.74
CA TYR A 177 8.13 10.06 -7.14
C TYR A 177 8.78 9.83 -8.51
N ALA A 178 9.33 8.64 -8.77
CA ALA A 178 9.98 8.31 -10.03
C ALA A 178 9.02 8.34 -11.23
N VAL A 179 7.80 7.78 -11.07
CA VAL A 179 6.76 7.84 -12.11
C VAL A 179 6.36 9.29 -12.38
N ILE A 180 6.03 10.05 -11.34
CA ILE A 180 5.63 11.47 -11.48
C ILE A 180 6.73 12.26 -12.17
N ARG A 181 7.98 12.12 -11.73
CA ARG A 181 9.13 12.80 -12.33
C ARG A 181 9.30 12.42 -13.80
N SER A 182 9.26 11.13 -14.13
CA SER A 182 9.45 10.65 -15.51
C SER A 182 8.38 11.22 -16.46
N VAL A 183 7.14 11.32 -15.97
CA VAL A 183 6.03 11.90 -16.72
C VAL A 183 6.18 13.41 -16.85
N VAL A 184 6.21 14.12 -15.72
CA VAL A 184 6.18 15.59 -15.69
C VAL A 184 7.43 16.20 -16.34
N ALA A 185 8.62 15.64 -16.11
CA ALA A 185 9.85 16.16 -16.72
C ALA A 185 9.87 16.01 -18.25
N ALA A 186 9.23 14.98 -18.80
CA ALA A 186 9.15 14.77 -20.24
C ALA A 186 8.15 15.72 -20.92
N LEU A 187 7.04 16.03 -20.24
CA LEU A 187 5.92 16.77 -20.81
C LEU A 187 5.98 18.27 -20.53
N TYR A 188 6.59 18.63 -19.40
CA TYR A 188 6.74 20.00 -18.94
C TYR A 188 8.22 20.31 -18.66
N PRO A 189 9.10 20.20 -19.66
CA PRO A 189 10.55 20.40 -19.47
C PRO A 189 10.89 21.82 -18.97
N ASN A 190 10.03 22.80 -19.29
CA ASN A 190 10.14 24.20 -18.84
C ASN A 190 9.05 24.56 -17.81
N GLY A 191 8.45 23.57 -17.16
CA GLY A 191 7.38 23.78 -16.18
C GLY A 191 7.85 24.57 -14.96
N PRO A 192 6.93 25.24 -14.24
CA PRO A 192 7.28 25.99 -13.04
C PRO A 192 7.82 25.04 -11.98
N VAL A 193 9.09 25.18 -11.61
CA VAL A 193 9.65 24.35 -10.54
C VAL A 193 9.28 24.98 -9.18
N MET A 194 8.11 24.63 -8.64
CA MET A 194 7.81 24.91 -7.24
C MET A 194 8.64 23.96 -6.38
N ARG A 195 9.92 24.26 -6.09
CA ARG A 195 10.70 23.50 -5.10
C ARG A 195 10.32 23.89 -3.67
N SER A 196 9.03 23.82 -3.35
CA SER A 196 8.55 24.07 -2.00
C SER A 196 9.00 22.97 -1.03
N TRP A 197 9.25 21.78 -1.57
CA TRP A 197 9.83 20.64 -0.89
C TRP A 197 11.11 20.20 -1.59
N ASP A 198 12.10 19.84 -0.79
CA ASP A 198 13.29 19.16 -1.29
C ASP A 198 12.92 17.72 -1.71
N PRO A 199 13.18 17.31 -2.95
CA PRO A 199 12.86 15.97 -3.43
C PRO A 199 13.41 14.84 -2.55
N ILE A 200 14.59 15.03 -1.95
CA ILE A 200 15.20 14.02 -1.09
C ILE A 200 14.35 13.86 0.19
N GLN A 201 13.95 14.97 0.82
CA GLN A 201 13.05 14.93 1.97
C GLN A 201 11.74 14.21 1.63
N LEU A 202 11.15 14.53 0.48
CA LEU A 202 9.88 13.94 0.05
C LEU A 202 9.99 12.43 -0.13
N VAL A 203 11.05 11.96 -0.80
CA VAL A 203 11.27 10.53 -1.04
C VAL A 203 11.52 9.80 0.28
N ILE A 204 12.42 10.31 1.13
CA ILE A 204 12.75 9.67 2.42
C ILE A 204 11.51 9.61 3.33
N TRP A 205 10.80 10.73 3.48
CA TRP A 205 9.59 10.80 4.29
C TRP A 205 8.51 9.86 3.75
N SER A 206 8.21 9.92 2.45
CA SER A 206 7.17 9.09 1.85
C SER A 206 7.49 7.60 2.00
N THR A 207 8.72 7.18 1.75
CA THR A 207 9.15 5.78 1.91
C THR A 207 8.96 5.30 3.34
N ILE A 208 9.47 6.04 4.32
CA ILE A 208 9.36 5.63 5.72
C ILE A 208 7.92 5.65 6.20
N ASN A 209 7.13 6.66 5.80
CA ASN A 209 5.72 6.74 6.15
C ASN A 209 4.94 5.54 5.58
N TRP A 210 5.15 5.18 4.32
CA TRP A 210 4.52 4.00 3.71
C TRP A 210 4.97 2.68 4.35
N THR A 211 6.25 2.54 4.71
CA THR A 211 6.73 1.39 5.49
C THR A 211 6.02 1.29 6.84
N CYS A 212 5.84 2.40 7.53
CA CYS A 212 5.14 2.42 8.81
C CYS A 212 3.65 2.13 8.66
N ILE A 213 2.99 2.68 7.64
CA ILE A 213 1.58 2.40 7.31
C ILE A 213 1.40 0.91 7.05
N SER A 214 2.26 0.29 6.23
CA SER A 214 2.22 -1.13 5.94
C SER A 214 2.50 -1.98 7.18
N THR A 215 3.44 -1.58 8.04
CA THR A 215 3.74 -2.30 9.28
C THR A 215 2.55 -2.25 10.25
N LEU A 216 1.84 -1.12 10.31
CA LEU A 216 0.63 -1.00 11.11
C LEU A 216 -0.51 -1.85 10.53
N ALA A 217 -0.58 -2.01 9.20
CA ALA A 217 -1.49 -2.99 8.60
C ALA A 217 -1.14 -4.43 9.01
N ASP A 218 0.14 -4.79 9.12
CA ASP A 218 0.54 -6.11 9.62
C ASP A 218 0.24 -6.28 11.14
N VAL A 219 0.13 -5.19 11.92
CA VAL A 219 -0.36 -5.26 13.33
C VAL A 219 -1.82 -5.71 13.39
N ARG A 220 -2.66 -5.25 12.45
CA ARG A 220 -4.07 -5.68 12.34
C ARG A 220 -4.19 -7.19 12.17
N ASP A 221 -3.27 -7.78 11.40
CA ASP A 221 -3.31 -9.19 11.00
C ASP A 221 -2.38 -10.06 11.87
N PHE A 222 -1.84 -9.51 12.97
CA PHE A 222 -0.84 -10.15 13.83
C PHE A 222 -1.23 -11.55 14.31
N ALA A 223 -2.47 -11.75 14.75
CA ALA A 223 -2.93 -13.05 15.25
C ALA A 223 -2.92 -14.11 14.14
N ASP A 224 -3.42 -13.76 12.97
CA ASP A 224 -3.51 -14.65 11.81
C ASP A 224 -2.12 -14.94 11.22
N ASP A 225 -1.27 -13.92 11.10
CA ASP A 225 0.10 -14.04 10.61
C ASP A 225 0.98 -14.87 11.54
N ARG A 226 0.79 -14.73 12.85
CA ARG A 226 1.49 -15.54 13.86
C ARG A 226 1.13 -17.02 13.75
N VAL A 227 -0.16 -17.34 13.53
CA VAL A 227 -0.63 -18.72 13.35
C VAL A 227 -0.11 -19.29 12.02
N SER A 228 -0.10 -18.47 10.97
CA SER A 228 0.31 -18.86 9.62
C SER A 228 1.83 -18.87 9.41
N GLY A 229 2.60 -18.45 10.42
CA GLY A 229 4.07 -18.39 10.35
C GLY A 229 4.61 -17.37 9.36
N VAL A 230 3.85 -16.32 9.05
CA VAL A 230 4.28 -15.27 8.12
C VAL A 230 5.19 -14.29 8.88
N PRO A 231 6.45 -14.11 8.47
CA PRO A 231 7.46 -13.42 9.27
C PRO A 231 7.36 -11.88 9.14
N MET A 232 6.21 -11.30 9.47
CA MET A 232 6.01 -9.85 9.50
C MET A 232 6.72 -9.21 10.70
N ILE A 233 7.00 -7.90 10.65
CA ILE A 233 7.68 -7.18 11.75
C ILE A 233 7.01 -7.43 13.11
N PRO A 234 5.66 -7.35 13.27
CA PRO A 234 5.03 -7.61 14.56
C PRO A 234 5.22 -9.04 15.06
N VAL A 235 5.23 -10.02 14.14
CA VAL A 235 5.49 -11.44 14.43
C VAL A 235 6.94 -11.65 14.85
N LEU A 236 7.90 -11.04 14.15
CA LEU A 236 9.33 -11.12 14.47
C LEU A 236 9.67 -10.48 15.82
N LEU A 237 8.95 -9.43 16.21
CA LEU A 237 9.08 -8.82 17.54
C LEU A 237 8.27 -9.55 18.62
N GLU A 238 7.43 -10.51 18.22
CA GLU A 238 6.48 -11.26 19.03
C GLU A 238 5.53 -10.36 19.85
N SER A 239 5.30 -9.12 19.39
CA SER A 239 4.60 -8.12 20.19
C SER A 239 4.12 -6.93 19.37
N VAL A 240 2.81 -6.65 19.48
CA VAL A 240 2.24 -5.40 18.96
C VAL A 240 2.80 -4.19 19.69
N TYR A 241 2.97 -4.26 21.01
CA TYR A 241 3.52 -3.15 21.79
C TYR A 241 4.94 -2.77 21.35
N LYS A 242 5.85 -3.74 21.19
CA LYS A 242 7.20 -3.46 20.68
C LYS A 242 7.17 -2.85 19.28
N THR A 243 6.23 -3.29 18.44
CA THR A 243 6.04 -2.72 17.10
C THR A 243 5.59 -1.26 17.19
N ARG A 244 4.61 -0.92 18.05
CA ARG A 244 4.19 0.47 18.26
C ARG A 244 5.33 1.37 18.75
N VAL A 245 6.14 0.86 19.67
CA VAL A 245 7.34 1.57 20.16
C VAL A 245 8.32 1.80 19.02
N LEU A 246 8.62 0.77 18.21
CA LEU A 246 9.50 0.89 17.04
C LEU A 246 8.97 1.95 16.05
N LEU A 247 7.70 1.86 15.67
CA LEU A 247 7.07 2.83 14.77
C LEU A 247 7.12 4.24 15.34
N THR A 248 6.90 4.42 16.65
CA THR A 248 7.01 5.72 17.30
C THR A 248 8.44 6.27 17.22
N ILE A 249 9.46 5.45 17.50
CA ILE A 249 10.86 5.85 17.41
C ILE A 249 11.21 6.29 15.98
N VAL A 250 10.82 5.49 14.97
CA VAL A 250 11.07 5.81 13.56
C VAL A 250 10.44 7.15 13.17
N HIS A 251 9.20 7.39 13.59
CA HIS A 251 8.52 8.67 13.37
C HIS A 251 9.18 9.83 14.12
N VAL A 252 9.60 9.66 15.37
CA VAL A 252 10.32 10.70 16.11
C VAL A 252 11.64 11.04 15.42
N LEU A 253 12.40 10.06 14.94
CA LEU A 253 13.63 10.28 14.17
C LEU A 253 13.34 11.02 12.86
N MET A 254 12.26 10.67 12.15
CA MET A 254 11.79 11.39 10.95
C MET A 254 11.48 12.86 11.26
N MET A 255 10.76 13.12 12.34
CA MET A 255 10.42 14.46 12.79
C MET A 255 11.67 15.28 13.14
N LEU A 256 12.66 14.67 13.79
CA LEU A 256 13.94 15.32 14.12
C LEU A 256 14.78 15.60 12.87
N ALA A 257 14.82 14.68 11.91
CA ALA A 257 15.57 14.84 10.66
C ALA A 257 15.00 15.98 9.78
N PHE A 258 13.69 16.19 9.81
CA PHE A 258 12.99 17.17 8.99
C PHE A 258 12.16 18.18 9.81
N PHE A 259 12.66 18.57 10.97
CA PHE A 259 11.93 19.42 11.93
C PHE A 259 11.51 20.78 11.37
N ASN A 260 12.24 21.30 10.37
CA ASN A 260 11.92 22.55 9.68
C ASN A 260 10.77 22.43 8.68
N ASN A 261 10.31 21.22 8.38
CA ASN A 261 9.19 20.99 7.47
C ASN A 261 7.91 20.75 8.30
N PRO A 262 7.05 21.76 8.47
CA PRO A 262 5.88 21.66 9.36
C PRO A 262 4.89 20.58 8.91
N TYR A 263 4.83 20.28 7.61
CA TYR A 263 3.96 19.24 7.09
C TYR A 263 4.43 17.84 7.45
N ILE A 264 5.75 17.58 7.39
CA ILE A 264 6.33 16.31 7.85
C ILE A 264 6.06 16.16 9.36
N VAL A 265 6.29 17.23 10.14
CA VAL A 265 6.05 17.21 11.59
C VAL A 265 4.58 16.91 11.90
N LEU A 266 3.63 17.64 11.29
CA LEU A 266 2.19 17.43 11.52
C LEU A 266 1.72 16.04 11.08
N ASN A 267 2.14 15.57 9.91
CA ASN A 267 1.86 14.20 9.46
C ASN A 267 2.37 13.18 10.47
N THR A 268 3.60 13.36 10.92
CA THR A 268 4.28 12.42 11.82
C THR A 268 3.59 12.37 13.18
N LEU A 269 3.18 13.51 13.73
CA LEU A 269 2.39 13.58 14.96
C LEU A 269 1.03 12.88 14.80
N TYR A 270 0.35 13.10 13.66
CA TYR A 270 -0.89 12.40 13.34
C TYR A 270 -0.68 10.88 13.27
N THR A 271 0.35 10.42 12.54
CA THR A 271 0.64 8.98 12.42
C THR A 271 1.04 8.36 13.77
N ILE A 272 1.80 9.07 14.62
CA ILE A 272 2.08 8.61 15.99
C ILE A 272 0.78 8.42 16.76
N GLY A 273 -0.15 9.37 16.68
CA GLY A 273 -1.49 9.23 17.27
C GLY A 273 -2.20 7.97 16.80
N LEU A 274 -2.20 7.69 15.49
CA LEU A 274 -2.80 6.48 14.92
C LEU A 274 -2.13 5.20 15.41
N VAL A 275 -0.80 5.16 15.50
CA VAL A 275 -0.03 3.99 16.01
C VAL A 275 -0.47 3.59 17.42
N TRP A 276 -0.79 4.57 18.27
CA TRP A 276 -1.21 4.31 19.66
C TRP A 276 -2.72 4.06 19.80
N ILE A 277 -3.53 4.49 18.84
CA ILE A 277 -4.97 4.22 18.82
C ILE A 277 -5.29 2.83 18.23
N MET A 278 -4.49 2.36 17.26
CA MET A 278 -4.76 1.12 16.50
C MET A 278 -4.01 -0.08 17.07
N ASP A 279 -4.73 -1.19 17.31
CA ASP A 279 -4.22 -2.51 17.77
C ASP A 279 -4.73 -3.66 16.90
N ASP A 280 -4.23 -4.87 17.15
CA ASP A 280 -4.75 -6.12 16.58
C ASP A 280 -6.26 -6.34 16.81
N LYS A 281 -6.82 -5.72 17.86
CA LYS A 281 -8.26 -5.73 18.19
C LYS A 281 -9.07 -4.60 17.57
N SER A 282 -8.42 -3.62 16.92
CA SER A 282 -9.12 -2.46 16.37
C SER A 282 -9.95 -2.84 15.14
N PRO A 283 -11.16 -2.26 14.98
CA PRO A 283 -11.97 -2.47 13.78
C PRO A 283 -11.20 -2.16 12.48
N ARG A 284 -11.32 -3.02 11.47
CA ARG A 284 -10.61 -2.86 10.18
C ARG A 284 -10.87 -1.51 9.49
N PHE A 285 -12.04 -0.90 9.69
CA PHE A 285 -12.33 0.40 9.08
C PHE A 285 -11.43 1.53 9.61
N ILE A 286 -10.96 1.44 10.86
CA ILE A 286 -10.08 2.44 11.47
C ILE A 286 -8.71 2.45 10.76
N TYR A 287 -8.24 1.28 10.30
CA TYR A 287 -7.03 1.16 9.51
C TYR A 287 -7.11 1.87 8.14
N ARG A 288 -8.31 2.22 7.65
CA ARG A 288 -8.45 3.09 6.47
C ARG A 288 -8.00 4.52 6.77
N LEU A 289 -8.11 4.98 8.01
CA LEU A 289 -7.58 6.30 8.39
C LEU A 289 -6.05 6.34 8.29
N ASN A 290 -5.39 5.20 8.58
CA ASN A 290 -3.94 5.06 8.46
C ASN A 290 -3.47 5.14 7.00
N THR A 291 -4.15 4.44 6.07
CA THR A 291 -3.84 4.55 4.65
C THR A 291 -4.07 5.97 4.12
N HIS A 292 -5.03 6.69 4.68
CA HIS A 292 -5.29 8.10 4.36
C HIS A 292 -4.48 9.11 5.20
N SER A 293 -3.44 8.71 5.94
CA SER A 293 -2.66 9.62 6.80
C SER A 293 -2.04 10.81 6.07
N GLN A 294 -1.77 10.65 4.77
CA GLN A 294 -1.21 11.69 3.90
C GLN A 294 -2.30 12.64 3.34
N THR A 295 -3.56 12.23 3.38
CA THR A 295 -4.69 13.01 2.83
C THR A 295 -4.92 14.33 3.59
N PRO A 296 -4.92 14.38 4.95
CA PRO A 296 -4.98 15.62 5.69
C PRO A 296 -3.86 16.59 5.31
N VAL A 297 -2.64 16.09 5.14
CA VAL A 297 -1.46 16.90 4.80
C VAL A 297 -1.61 17.50 3.41
N ALA A 298 -2.02 16.69 2.42
CA ALA A 298 -2.32 17.16 1.07
C ALA A 298 -3.44 18.22 1.07
N ALA A 299 -4.51 18.00 1.85
CA ALA A 299 -5.61 18.94 1.98
C ALA A 299 -5.18 20.27 2.63
N THR A 300 -4.46 20.22 3.75
CA THR A 300 -3.94 21.41 4.42
C THR A 300 -2.98 22.18 3.51
N TYR A 301 -2.10 21.48 2.80
CA TYR A 301 -1.19 22.10 1.83
C TYR A 301 -1.97 22.81 0.71
N GLY A 302 -2.96 22.14 0.12
CA GLY A 302 -3.83 22.71 -0.91
C GLY A 302 -4.59 23.95 -0.43
N LEU A 303 -5.16 23.91 0.78
CA LEU A 303 -5.88 25.03 1.38
C LEU A 303 -4.97 26.25 1.63
N VAL A 304 -3.76 26.04 2.14
CA VAL A 304 -2.78 27.13 2.36
C VAL A 304 -2.38 27.77 1.03
N HIS A 305 -2.16 26.98 -0.02
CA HIS A 305 -1.85 27.50 -1.35
C HIS A 305 -3.02 28.26 -1.98
N ALA A 306 -4.24 27.72 -1.88
CA ALA A 306 -5.45 28.40 -2.36
C ALA A 306 -5.66 29.74 -1.65
N TYR A 307 -5.49 29.77 -0.31
CA TYR A 307 -5.58 31.00 0.48
C TYR A 307 -4.54 32.04 0.06
N ARG A 308 -3.27 31.63 -0.13
CA ARG A 308 -2.21 32.52 -0.60
C ARG A 308 -2.53 33.09 -1.98
N TRP A 309 -3.00 32.25 -2.91
CA TRP A 309 -3.38 32.66 -4.26
C TRP A 309 -4.54 33.66 -4.25
N LEU A 310 -5.59 33.40 -3.47
CA LEU A 310 -6.72 34.31 -3.31
C LEU A 310 -6.30 35.66 -2.74
N ASN A 311 -5.36 35.69 -1.79
CA ASN A 311 -4.91 36.92 -1.16
C ASN A 311 -3.85 37.68 -1.96
N SER A 312 -2.98 36.99 -2.73
CA SER A 312 -2.06 37.64 -3.66
C SER A 312 -2.79 38.27 -4.85
N SER A 313 -3.98 37.78 -5.17
CA SER A 313 -4.85 38.33 -6.23
C SER A 313 -5.63 39.59 -5.78
N ASN A 314 -5.63 39.89 -4.47
CA ASN A 314 -6.30 41.05 -3.87
C ASN A 314 -5.35 42.22 -3.55
N THR A 315 -4.07 42.10 -3.89
CA THR A 315 -3.11 43.21 -3.91
C THR A 315 -2.96 43.72 -5.34
N ILE A 316 -3.86 44.61 -5.75
CA ILE A 316 -3.70 45.55 -6.87
C ILE A 316 -3.79 46.96 -6.28
#